data_AF-A0A9W6L3F1-F1
#
_entry.id   AF-A0A9W6L3F1-F1
#
_cell.length_a   1.000
_cell.length_b   1.000
_cell.length_c   1.000
_cell.angle_alpha   90.00
_cell.angle_beta   90.00
_cell.angle_gamma   90.00
#
_symmetry.space_group_name_H-M   'P 1'
#
loop_
_entity.id
_entity.type
_entity.pdbx_description
1 polymer ?
#
loop_
_entity_poly.entity_id
_entity_poly.type
_entity_poly.pdbx_seq_one_letter_code
_entity_poly.pdbx_strand_id
1 'polypeptide(L)'
;MIERSSKEAVCGFYDHVLDLPAADRELLLGALAAAPARDGVAQDFGLLAPGPATGAAAGAVAEQGWMCCFSGRYHLHSAGLLGPEERFVVAVLGGRPRVGGRAQARDESDAVASAADVLTGAFGSD
;
A
#
# COMPACT_ATOMS: atom_id res chain seq x y z
N MET A 1 -5.28 -19.31 -12.40
CA MET A 1 -3.86 -19.09 -12.08
C MET A 1 -3.82 -17.95 -11.10
N ILE A 2 -3.18 -18.10 -9.93
CA ILE A 2 -2.96 -16.97 -9.02
C ILE A 2 -1.52 -16.53 -9.25
N GLU A 3 -1.37 -15.32 -9.75
CA GLU A 3 -0.08 -14.70 -9.96
C GLU A 3 0.49 -14.28 -8.62
N ARG A 4 1.75 -14.65 -8.36
CA ARG A 4 2.48 -14.24 -7.17
C ARG A 4 3.58 -13.29 -7.61
N SER A 5 3.39 -12.01 -7.34
CA SER A 5 4.44 -11.01 -7.50
C SER A 5 5.31 -10.97 -6.25
N SER A 6 6.62 -10.83 -6.41
CA SER A 6 7.52 -10.54 -5.29
C SER A 6 7.43 -9.07 -4.90
N LYS A 7 7.93 -8.70 -3.72
CA LYS A 7 7.98 -7.28 -3.31
C LYS A 7 8.83 -6.45 -4.26
N GLU A 8 9.91 -7.03 -4.79
CA GLU A 8 10.81 -6.38 -5.74
C GLU A 8 10.11 -6.09 -7.07
N ALA A 9 9.29 -7.04 -7.57
CA ALA A 9 8.52 -6.84 -8.79
C ALA A 9 7.45 -5.74 -8.60
N VAL A 10 6.80 -5.70 -7.43
CA VAL A 10 5.83 -4.65 -7.11
C VAL A 10 6.51 -3.28 -7.01
N CYS A 11 7.63 -3.17 -6.29
CA CYS A 11 8.39 -1.92 -6.21
C CYS A 11 8.89 -1.47 -7.60
N GLY A 12 9.44 -2.40 -8.40
CA GLY A 12 9.92 -2.10 -9.74
C GLY A 12 8.82 -1.64 -10.71
N PHE A 13 7.56 -2.04 -10.50
CA PHE A 13 6.43 -1.49 -11.23
C PHE A 13 6.23 0.00 -10.91
N TYR A 14 6.30 0.40 -9.64
CA TYR A 14 6.20 1.81 -9.26
C TYR A 14 7.40 2.62 -9.74
N ASP A 15 8.61 2.06 -9.67
CA ASP A 15 9.80 2.70 -10.26
C ASP A 15 9.57 2.99 -11.75
N HIS A 16 8.99 2.03 -12.49
CA HIS A 16 8.65 2.24 -13.89
C HIS A 16 7.59 3.32 -14.09
N VAL A 17 6.54 3.37 -13.24
CA VAL A 17 5.51 4.42 -13.29
C VAL A 17 6.13 5.80 -13.07
N LEU A 18 7.09 5.92 -12.15
CA LEU A 18 7.80 7.17 -11.88
C LEU A 18 8.64 7.63 -13.08
N ASP A 19 9.20 6.70 -13.84
CA ASP A 19 10.00 6.96 -15.05
C ASP A 19 9.17 7.29 -16.32
N LEU A 20 7.83 7.21 -16.26
CA LEU A 20 6.97 7.50 -17.40
C LEU A 20 7.00 8.99 -17.82
N PRO A 21 6.60 9.32 -19.06
CA PRO A 21 6.28 10.69 -19.44
C PRO A 21 5.29 11.33 -18.46
N ALA A 22 5.43 12.63 -18.21
CA ALA A 22 4.68 13.32 -17.16
C ALA A 22 3.16 13.10 -17.23
N ALA A 23 2.57 13.18 -18.42
CA ALA A 23 1.13 12.97 -18.61
C ALA A 23 0.67 11.55 -18.22
N ASP A 24 1.46 10.52 -18.51
CA ASP A 24 1.12 9.12 -18.20
C ASP A 24 1.32 8.84 -16.70
N ARG A 25 2.39 9.37 -16.11
CA ARG A 25 2.62 9.29 -14.66
C ARG A 25 1.47 9.98 -13.90
N GLU A 26 1.13 11.20 -14.28
CA GLU A 26 0.04 11.97 -13.66
C GLU A 26 -1.32 11.25 -13.79
N LEU A 27 -1.58 10.63 -14.94
CA LEU A 27 -2.80 9.84 -15.14
C LEU A 27 -2.88 8.67 -14.14
N LEU A 28 -1.81 7.90 -14.00
CA LEU A 28 -1.79 6.72 -13.12
C LEU A 28 -1.81 7.10 -11.64
N LEU A 29 -0.97 8.05 -11.22
CA LEU A 29 -0.90 8.47 -9.83
C LEU A 29 -2.15 9.24 -9.40
N GLY A 30 -2.73 10.04 -10.31
CA GLY A 30 -4.02 10.69 -10.08
C GLY A 30 -5.16 9.68 -9.91
N ALA A 31 -5.18 8.61 -10.71
CA ALA A 31 -6.16 7.54 -10.56
C ALA A 31 -6.02 6.80 -9.22
N LEU A 32 -4.79 6.49 -8.80
CA LEU A 32 -4.50 5.88 -7.50
C LEU A 32 -4.94 6.76 -6.33
N ALA A 33 -4.62 8.06 -6.37
CA ALA A 33 -5.00 9.00 -5.32
C ALA A 33 -6.52 9.20 -5.21
N ALA A 34 -7.24 9.07 -6.33
CA ALA A 34 -8.68 9.28 -6.40
C ALA A 34 -9.53 8.06 -6.00
N ALA A 35 -8.95 6.88 -5.79
CA ALA A 35 -9.71 5.64 -5.68
C ALA A 35 -10.08 5.27 -4.22
N PRO A 36 -11.38 5.18 -3.88
CA PRO A 36 -11.83 4.38 -2.76
C PRO A 36 -12.55 3.13 -3.29
N ALA A 37 -11.85 2.28 -4.03
CA ALA A 37 -12.47 1.09 -4.62
C ALA A 37 -12.84 0.07 -3.53
N ARG A 38 -14.11 0.03 -3.12
CA ARG A 38 -14.63 -0.97 -2.16
C ARG A 38 -15.30 -2.12 -2.91
N ASP A 39 -14.60 -3.23 -3.04
CA ASP A 39 -15.10 -4.50 -3.60
C ASP A 39 -15.50 -5.52 -2.50
N GLY A 40 -15.85 -5.01 -1.31
CA GLY A 40 -16.29 -5.82 -0.15
C GLY A 40 -15.38 -5.76 1.06
N VAL A 41 -14.21 -5.12 0.94
CA VAL A 41 -13.34 -4.73 2.06
C VAL A 41 -13.08 -3.22 2.00
N ALA A 42 -13.03 -2.58 3.18
CA ALA A 42 -12.70 -1.17 3.29
C ALA A 42 -11.18 -1.00 3.07
N GLN A 43 -10.80 -0.18 2.09
CA GLN A 43 -9.41 -0.04 1.60
C GLN A 43 -8.51 0.87 2.46
N ASP A 44 -9.03 1.39 3.57
CA ASP A 44 -8.32 2.23 4.54
C ASP A 44 -7.42 1.39 5.47
N PHE A 45 -6.60 0.52 4.88
CA PHE A 45 -5.62 -0.32 5.56
C PHE A 45 -4.23 -0.22 4.90
N GLY A 46 -3.21 -0.70 5.59
CA GLY A 46 -1.81 -0.59 5.18
C GLY A 46 -1.42 0.88 5.04
N LEU A 47 -0.87 1.25 3.88
CA LEU A 47 -0.44 2.63 3.61
C LEU A 47 -1.58 3.64 3.60
N LEU A 48 -2.84 3.22 3.43
CA LEU A 48 -4.02 4.09 3.52
C LEU A 48 -4.72 4.02 4.88
N ALA A 49 -4.14 3.32 5.86
CA ALA A 49 -4.66 3.32 7.22
C ALA A 49 -4.64 4.76 7.79
N PRO A 50 -5.63 5.16 8.59
CA PRO A 50 -5.59 6.44 9.26
C PRO A 50 -4.46 6.47 10.29
N GLY A 51 -3.48 7.36 10.11
CA GLY A 51 -2.34 7.50 11.00
C GLY A 51 -1.44 8.67 10.62
N PRO A 52 -0.46 9.02 11.47
CA PRO A 52 0.56 10.02 11.12
C PRO A 52 1.54 9.51 10.05
N ALA A 53 1.74 8.19 10.01
CA ALA A 53 2.65 7.46 9.12
C ALA A 53 2.07 7.09 7.76
N THR A 54 0.75 7.19 7.64
CA THR A 54 -0.06 6.56 6.60
C THR A 54 -1.21 7.47 6.23
N GLY A 55 -1.95 7.09 5.18
CA GLY A 55 -3.08 7.84 4.68
C GLY A 55 -2.69 9.21 4.11
N ALA A 56 -3.70 10.05 3.91
CA ALA A 56 -3.52 11.35 3.26
C ALA A 56 -2.57 12.30 4.02
N ALA A 57 -2.51 12.19 5.35
CA ALA A 57 -1.64 13.02 6.18
C ALA A 57 -0.15 12.76 5.91
N ALA A 58 0.21 11.52 5.54
CA ALA A 58 1.57 11.13 5.16
C ALA A 58 1.85 11.26 3.66
N GLY A 59 0.91 11.84 2.90
CA GLY A 59 1.01 11.94 1.44
C GLY A 59 0.92 10.59 0.73
N ALA A 60 0.29 9.58 1.34
CA ALA A 60 0.24 8.25 0.75
C ALA A 60 -0.66 8.20 -0.50
N VAL A 61 -0.11 7.67 -1.60
CA VAL A 61 -0.83 7.32 -2.83
C VAL A 61 -0.63 5.84 -3.06
N ALA A 62 -1.65 5.02 -2.84
CA ALA A 62 -1.49 3.58 -2.77
C ALA A 62 -2.69 2.81 -3.33
N GLU A 63 -2.42 1.58 -3.73
CA GLU A 63 -3.42 0.57 -4.08
C GLU A 63 -3.46 -0.53 -3.03
N GLN A 64 -4.66 -1.03 -2.79
CA GLN A 64 -4.95 -2.06 -1.83
C GLN A 64 -5.52 -3.26 -2.57
N GLY A 65 -4.97 -4.43 -2.25
CA GLY A 65 -5.41 -5.69 -2.80
C GLY A 65 -5.77 -6.63 -1.65
N TRP A 66 -6.92 -7.28 -1.73
CA TRP A 66 -7.25 -8.32 -0.75
C TRP A 66 -7.77 -9.57 -1.43
N MET A 67 -7.51 -10.70 -0.80
CA MET A 67 -8.05 -11.98 -1.19
C MET A 67 -8.39 -12.79 0.05
N CYS A 68 -9.60 -13.32 0.10
CA CYS A 68 -9.97 -14.27 1.13
C CYS A 68 -9.59 -15.68 0.72
N CYS A 69 -8.91 -16.30 1.67
CA CYS A 69 -9.02 -17.71 2.00
C CYS A 69 -8.36 -18.66 1.01
N PHE A 70 -7.65 -18.11 0.02
CA PHE A 70 -6.74 -18.88 -0.81
C PHE A 70 -5.65 -19.52 0.05
N SER A 71 -5.53 -20.84 -0.06
CA SER A 71 -4.63 -21.65 0.78
C SER A 71 -4.85 -21.46 2.28
N GLY A 72 -6.10 -21.20 2.71
CA GLY A 72 -6.45 -21.04 4.13
C GLY A 72 -6.00 -19.71 4.75
N ARG A 73 -5.71 -18.68 3.94
CA ARG A 73 -5.17 -17.40 4.40
C ARG A 73 -5.98 -16.20 3.93
N TYR A 74 -6.07 -15.15 4.73
CA TYR A 74 -6.36 -13.81 4.24
C TYR A 74 -5.08 -13.21 3.67
N HIS A 75 -5.18 -12.60 2.49
CA HIS A 75 -4.11 -11.81 1.89
C HIS A 75 -4.57 -10.36 1.85
N LEU A 76 -3.78 -9.48 2.44
CA LEU A 76 -3.96 -8.04 2.41
C LEU A 76 -2.63 -7.45 1.93
N HIS A 77 -2.69 -6.75 0.82
CA HIS A 77 -1.57 -6.13 0.15
C HIS A 77 -1.84 -4.63 0.07
N SER A 78 -0.80 -3.84 0.32
CA SER A 78 -0.84 -2.39 0.17
C SER A 78 0.48 -1.97 -0.45
N ALA A 79 0.43 -1.27 -1.57
CA ALA A 79 1.63 -0.80 -2.24
C ALA A 79 1.41 0.59 -2.83
N GLY A 80 2.45 1.41 -2.86
CA GLY A 80 2.31 2.80 -3.29
C GLY A 80 3.50 3.66 -2.97
N LEU A 81 3.24 4.96 -3.04
CA LEU A 81 4.18 6.04 -2.79
C LEU A 81 3.88 6.66 -1.42
N LEU A 82 4.94 7.04 -0.70
CA LEU A 82 4.86 7.62 0.63
C LEU A 82 5.83 8.79 0.78
N GLY A 83 5.42 9.81 1.53
CA GLY A 83 6.25 10.97 1.86
C GLY A 83 6.17 12.10 0.83
N PRO A 84 6.85 13.22 1.11
CA PRO A 84 6.84 14.38 0.22
C PRO A 84 7.40 14.01 -1.15
N GLU A 85 6.78 14.55 -2.20
CA GLU A 85 7.17 14.30 -3.60
C GLU A 85 7.26 12.81 -3.95
N GLU A 86 6.43 11.97 -3.31
CA GLU A 86 6.32 10.54 -3.64
C GLU A 86 7.65 9.77 -3.49
N ARG A 87 8.52 10.26 -2.59
CA ARG A 87 9.92 9.83 -2.47
C ARG A 87 10.15 8.34 -2.23
N PHE A 88 9.24 7.66 -1.55
CA PHE A 88 9.41 6.26 -1.16
C PHE A 88 8.39 5.36 -1.83
N VAL A 89 8.88 4.36 -2.57
CA VAL A 89 8.07 3.21 -2.98
C VAL A 89 8.02 2.21 -1.83
N VAL A 90 6.82 1.88 -1.36
CA VAL A 90 6.60 0.95 -0.24
C VAL A 90 5.63 -0.15 -0.66
N ALA A 91 5.97 -1.40 -0.34
CA ALA A 91 5.10 -2.55 -0.56
C ALA A 91 4.96 -3.40 0.73
N VAL A 92 3.74 -3.49 1.23
CA VAL A 92 3.34 -4.33 2.36
C VAL A 92 2.57 -5.53 1.81
N LEU A 93 3.23 -6.68 1.70
CA LEU A 93 2.63 -7.91 1.19
C LEU A 93 2.29 -8.87 2.33
N GLY A 94 1.05 -8.80 2.83
CA GLY A 94 0.58 -9.62 3.95
C GLY A 94 -0.20 -10.86 3.52
N GLY A 95 0.13 -12.01 4.10
CA GLY A 95 -0.76 -13.17 4.13
C GLY A 95 -0.84 -13.71 5.55
N ARG A 96 -2.01 -14.11 6.05
CA ARG A 96 -2.23 -14.59 7.43
C ARG A 96 -3.23 -15.75 7.52
N PRO A 97 -3.04 -16.71 8.45
CA PRO A 97 -4.01 -17.79 8.66
C PRO A 97 -5.43 -17.27 8.88
N ARG A 98 -6.44 -17.91 8.27
CA ARG A 98 -7.83 -17.48 8.35
C ARG A 98 -8.41 -17.55 9.78
N VAL A 99 -7.86 -18.41 10.64
CA VAL A 99 -8.34 -18.61 12.03
C VAL A 99 -8.36 -17.31 12.84
N GLY A 100 -7.47 -16.38 12.52
CA GLY A 100 -7.41 -15.05 13.14
C GLY A 100 -8.51 -14.07 12.70
N GLY A 101 -9.23 -14.39 11.62
CA GLY A 101 -10.21 -13.50 11.02
C GLY A 101 -9.59 -12.37 10.19
N ARG A 102 -10.45 -11.61 9.51
CA ARG A 102 -10.04 -10.51 8.61
C ARG A 102 -9.52 -9.30 9.40
N ALA A 103 -10.12 -9.01 10.55
CA ALA A 103 -9.75 -7.86 11.38
C ALA A 103 -8.28 -7.96 11.83
N GLN A 104 -7.86 -9.13 12.35
CA GLN A 104 -6.46 -9.34 12.71
C GLN A 104 -5.50 -9.18 11.53
N ALA A 105 -5.86 -9.71 10.35
CA ALA A 105 -5.03 -9.54 9.16
C ALA A 105 -4.87 -8.07 8.74
N ARG A 106 -5.89 -7.25 9.01
CA ARG A 106 -5.88 -5.81 8.80
C ARG A 106 -4.98 -5.10 9.81
N ASP A 107 -5.20 -5.34 11.11
CA ASP A 107 -4.43 -4.73 12.19
C ASP A 107 -2.93 -4.97 12.01
N GLU A 108 -2.55 -6.18 11.57
CA GLU A 108 -1.16 -6.49 11.28
C GLU A 108 -0.63 -5.80 10.02
N SER A 109 -1.45 -5.63 8.98
CA SER A 109 -1.05 -4.85 7.79
C SER A 109 -0.84 -3.38 8.15
N ASP A 110 -1.71 -2.83 9.00
CA ASP A 110 -1.66 -1.44 9.47
C ASP A 110 -0.43 -1.22 10.36
N ALA A 111 -0.12 -2.18 11.26
CA ALA A 111 1.07 -2.13 12.11
C ALA A 111 2.39 -2.25 11.32
N VAL A 112 2.41 -3.03 10.24
CA VAL A 112 3.59 -3.08 9.35
C VAL A 112 3.74 -1.78 8.57
N ALA A 113 2.64 -1.20 8.09
CA ALA A 113 2.67 0.06 7.36
C ALA A 113 3.08 1.24 8.25
N SER A 114 2.65 1.28 9.52
CA SER A 114 3.06 2.33 10.45
C SER A 114 4.55 2.33 10.76
N ALA A 115 5.24 1.20 10.62
CA ALA A 115 6.69 1.16 10.71
C ALA A 115 7.38 2.01 9.62
N ALA A 116 6.67 2.40 8.55
CA ALA A 116 7.16 3.34 7.55
C ALA A 116 7.29 4.79 8.07
N ASP A 117 6.82 5.09 9.30
CA ASP A 117 7.10 6.37 9.99
C ASP A 117 8.59 6.70 10.02
N VAL A 118 9.46 5.68 10.09
CA VAL A 118 10.91 5.90 10.07
C VAL A 118 11.38 6.53 8.75
N LEU A 119 10.64 6.35 7.66
CA LEU A 119 10.92 6.94 6.35
C LEU A 119 10.40 8.37 6.23
N THR A 120 9.31 8.72 6.91
CA THR A 120 8.74 10.06 6.86
C THR A 120 9.33 10.98 7.94
N GLY A 121 9.65 10.44 9.12
CA GLY A 121 10.20 11.17 10.26
C GLY A 121 11.72 11.40 10.20
N ALA A 122 12.51 10.53 9.57
CA ALA A 122 13.96 10.70 9.47
C ALA A 122 14.39 11.78 8.45
N PHE A 123 13.46 12.24 7.60
CA PHE A 123 13.73 13.21 6.54
C PHE A 123 12.88 14.48 6.65
N GLY A 124 12.11 14.64 7.74
CA GLY A 124 11.28 15.81 8.00
C GLY A 124 11.97 16.81 8.91
N SER A 125 12.93 17.59 8.39
CA SER A 125 13.39 18.89 8.90
C SER A 125 14.50 19.40 7.97
N ASP A 126 14.14 19.95 6.81
CA ASP A 126 14.96 20.91 6.05
C ASP A 126 14.02 21.94 5.41
#